data_AF-A0A3L8Q5C8-F1
#
_entry.id   AF-A0A3L8Q5C8-F1
#
_cell.length_a   1.000
_cell.length_b   1.000
_cell.length_c   1.000
_cell.angle_alpha   90.00
_cell.angle_beta   90.00
_cell.angle_gamma   90.00
#
_symmetry.space_group_name_H-M   'P 1'
#
loop_
_entity.id
_entity.type
_entity.pdbx_description
1 polymer ?
#
loop_
_entity_poly.entity_id
_entity_poly.type
_entity_poly.pdbx_seq_one_letter_code
_entity_poly.pdbx_strand_id
1 'polypeptide(L)'
;MIVDNTTMQLVSRPQQFDVMVMPNLYGNIVNNVCAGLVGGPGLVPGANYGHDYAVFETATRNTGKSIANRNIANPTAALLAACMMLDHLRWAGLAWGRGLHGGGAYTGGAGPPAGAGLTWGRGLHGRGGATGRGGAYTGRGYTGGAGPRGGAGLKREGRGHL
;
A
#
# COMPACT_ATOMS: atom_id res chain seq x y z
N MET A 1 -15.57 -28.03 15.01
CA MET A 1 -14.73 -29.10 14.41
C MET A 1 -13.46 -29.20 15.23
N ILE A 2 -12.90 -30.39 15.43
CA ILE A 2 -11.61 -30.56 16.14
C ILE A 2 -10.46 -30.17 15.20
N VAL A 3 -9.38 -29.60 15.73
CA VAL A 3 -8.32 -28.96 14.92
C VAL A 3 -7.62 -29.93 13.96
N ASP A 4 -7.43 -31.19 14.36
CA ASP A 4 -6.85 -32.25 13.53
C ASP A 4 -7.72 -32.55 12.30
N ASN A 5 -9.02 -32.78 12.49
CA ASN A 5 -9.97 -32.96 11.40
C ASN A 5 -10.08 -31.67 10.57
N THR A 6 -10.01 -30.50 11.20
CA THR A 6 -10.01 -29.22 10.47
C THR A 6 -8.84 -29.14 9.50
N THR A 7 -7.63 -29.52 9.92
CA THR A 7 -6.47 -29.55 9.04
C THR A 7 -6.57 -30.59 7.92
N MET A 8 -7.16 -31.77 8.19
CA MET A 8 -7.44 -32.75 7.12
C MET A 8 -8.43 -32.21 6.10
N GLN A 9 -9.51 -31.57 6.56
CA GLN A 9 -10.52 -30.99 5.69
C GLN A 9 -10.01 -29.80 4.88
N LEU A 10 -9.09 -29.00 5.42
CA LEU A 10 -8.46 -27.88 4.71
C LEU A 10 -7.64 -28.34 3.50
N VAL A 11 -6.94 -29.48 3.59
CA VAL A 11 -6.16 -30.00 2.46
C VAL A 11 -6.99 -30.81 1.47
N SER A 12 -8.13 -31.36 1.89
CA SER A 12 -9.01 -32.16 1.03
C SER A 12 -10.11 -31.34 0.34
N ARG A 13 -10.82 -30.49 1.08
CA ARG A 13 -11.95 -29.70 0.55
C ARG A 13 -12.08 -28.36 1.31
N PRO A 14 -11.14 -27.42 1.12
CA PRO A 14 -11.11 -26.16 1.87
C PRO A 14 -12.32 -25.25 1.62
N GLN A 15 -13.00 -25.37 0.48
CA GLN A 15 -14.13 -24.53 0.08
C GLN A 15 -15.39 -24.72 0.95
N GLN A 16 -15.37 -25.70 1.87
CA GLN A 16 -16.45 -25.91 2.82
C GLN A 16 -16.43 -24.92 4.00
N PHE A 17 -15.33 -24.20 4.18
CA PHE A 17 -15.16 -23.22 5.25
C PHE A 17 -15.46 -21.82 4.73
N ASP A 18 -16.11 -21.02 5.58
CA ASP A 18 -16.38 -19.60 5.32
C ASP A 18 -15.60 -18.76 6.34
N VAL A 19 -16.12 -18.64 7.57
CA VAL A 19 -15.45 -17.96 8.68
C VAL A 19 -15.02 -18.97 9.75
N MET A 20 -13.76 -18.87 10.20
CA MET A 20 -13.20 -19.73 11.24
C MET A 20 -12.72 -18.90 12.42
N VAL A 21 -13.19 -19.22 13.63
CA VAL A 21 -12.77 -18.59 14.89
C VAL A 21 -12.07 -19.63 15.74
N MET A 22 -10.91 -19.28 16.29
CA MET A 22 -10.10 -20.21 17.07
C MET A 22 -9.16 -19.50 18.06
N PRO A 23 -8.73 -20.19 19.13
CA PRO A 23 -7.67 -19.71 20.01
C PRO A 23 -6.35 -19.49 19.27
N ASN A 24 -5.48 -18.66 19.85
CA ASN A 24 -4.22 -18.20 19.25
C ASN A 24 -3.37 -19.33 18.64
N LEU A 25 -3.11 -20.41 19.39
CA LEU A 25 -2.27 -21.52 18.93
C LEU A 25 -2.83 -22.19 17.67
N TYR A 26 -4.12 -22.51 17.66
CA TYR A 26 -4.76 -23.13 16.50
C TYR A 26 -4.86 -22.16 15.32
N GLY A 27 -5.06 -20.87 15.63
CA GLY A 27 -4.99 -19.76 14.67
C GLY A 27 -3.71 -19.80 13.86
N ASN A 28 -2.56 -19.91 14.54
CA ASN A 28 -1.27 -19.95 13.88
C ASN A 28 -1.09 -21.19 12.98
N ILE A 29 -1.59 -22.36 13.41
CA ILE A 29 -1.52 -23.59 12.61
C ILE A 29 -2.38 -23.45 11.35
N VAL A 30 -3.66 -23.14 11.52
CA VAL A 30 -4.62 -23.06 10.41
C VAL A 30 -4.25 -21.94 9.44
N ASN A 31 -3.80 -20.79 9.94
CA ASN A 31 -3.35 -19.67 9.10
C ASN A 31 -2.19 -20.06 8.18
N ASN A 32 -1.18 -20.80 8.67
CA ASN A 32 -0.07 -21.25 7.84
C ASN A 32 -0.49 -22.31 6.81
N VAL A 33 -1.39 -23.23 7.19
CA VAL A 33 -1.97 -24.20 6.24
C VAL A 33 -2.72 -23.47 5.12
N CYS A 34 -3.59 -22.52 5.47
CA CYS A 34 -4.34 -21.74 4.49
C CYS A 34 -3.43 -20.90 3.60
N ALA A 35 -2.40 -20.27 4.16
CA ALA A 35 -1.41 -19.53 3.39
C ALA A 35 -0.69 -20.43 2.38
N GLY A 36 -0.33 -21.66 2.76
CA GLY A 36 0.24 -22.66 1.85
C GLY A 36 -0.71 -23.02 0.71
N LEU A 37 -2.00 -23.22 1.00
CA LEU A 37 -3.03 -23.59 0.02
C LEU A 37 -3.24 -22.53 -1.08
N VAL A 38 -3.08 -21.24 -0.74
CA VAL A 38 -3.31 -20.13 -1.68
C VAL A 38 -2.04 -19.62 -2.38
N GLY A 39 -0.91 -20.31 -2.23
CA GLY A 39 0.34 -19.99 -2.95
C GLY A 39 1.48 -19.45 -2.08
N GLY A 40 1.33 -19.45 -0.76
CA GLY A 40 2.40 -19.27 0.20
C GLY A 40 2.42 -17.93 0.93
N PRO A 41 3.44 -17.73 1.80
CA PRO A 41 3.49 -16.61 2.76
C PRO A 41 3.62 -15.23 2.12
N GLY A 42 4.09 -15.14 0.87
CA GLY A 42 4.28 -13.88 0.16
C GLY A 42 3.00 -13.24 -0.37
N LEU A 43 1.85 -13.90 -0.23
CA LEU A 43 0.58 -13.47 -0.84
C LEU A 43 -0.49 -13.04 0.16
N VAL A 44 -0.46 -13.55 1.39
CA VAL A 44 -1.57 -13.40 2.32
C VAL A 44 -1.32 -12.24 3.30
N PRO A 45 -2.16 -11.17 3.29
CA PRO A 45 -2.08 -10.09 4.26
C PRO A 45 -2.74 -10.47 5.59
N GLY A 46 -2.33 -9.81 6.68
CA GLY A 46 -2.89 -9.98 8.01
C GLY A 46 -3.20 -8.64 8.68
N ALA A 47 -4.16 -8.67 9.60
CA ALA A 47 -4.52 -7.52 10.43
C ALA A 47 -4.82 -7.98 11.86
N ASN A 48 -4.33 -7.21 12.83
CA ASN A 48 -4.64 -7.38 14.25
C ASN A 48 -5.42 -6.17 14.71
N TYR A 49 -6.63 -6.41 15.20
CA TYR A 49 -7.51 -5.35 15.71
C TYR A 49 -7.57 -5.43 17.22
N GLY A 50 -7.24 -4.32 17.88
CA GLY A 50 -7.53 -4.05 19.28
C GLY A 50 -8.70 -3.09 19.42
N HIS A 51 -9.00 -2.68 20.65
CA HIS A 51 -10.08 -1.72 20.91
C HIS A 51 -9.76 -0.34 20.32
N ASP A 52 -8.53 0.15 20.54
CA ASP A 52 -8.12 1.50 20.15
C ASP A 52 -7.14 1.53 18.97
N TYR A 53 -6.55 0.39 18.63
CA TYR A 53 -5.44 0.30 17.68
C TYR A 53 -5.65 -0.85 16.68
N ALA A 54 -5.11 -0.67 15.48
CA ALA A 54 -5.04 -1.71 14.46
C ALA A 54 -3.61 -1.79 13.89
N VAL A 55 -3.10 -3.01 13.73
CA VAL A 55 -1.76 -3.28 13.17
C VAL A 55 -1.90 -4.20 11.96
N PHE A 56 -1.33 -3.79 10.83
CA PHE A 56 -1.38 -4.53 9.57
C PHE A 56 0.01 -5.11 9.26
N GLU A 57 0.06 -6.40 8.95
CA GLU A 57 1.30 -7.15 8.77
C GLU A 57 1.11 -8.28 7.73
N THR A 58 2.15 -9.09 7.48
CA THR A 58 2.00 -10.31 6.69
C THR A 58 1.36 -11.40 7.53
N ALA A 59 0.44 -12.18 6.95
CA ALA A 59 -0.34 -13.15 7.72
C ALA A 59 0.53 -14.19 8.41
N THR A 60 1.59 -14.68 7.76
CA THR A 60 2.42 -15.77 8.28
C THR A 60 3.53 -15.31 9.23
N ARG A 61 3.68 -14.00 9.45
CA ARG A 61 4.71 -13.41 10.34
C ARG A 61 6.13 -13.92 10.08
N ASN A 62 6.44 -14.23 8.82
CA ASN A 62 7.74 -14.75 8.43
C ASN A 62 8.75 -13.59 8.29
N THR A 63 9.93 -13.76 8.87
CA THR A 63 11.00 -12.75 8.84
C THR A 63 11.81 -12.76 7.54
N GLY A 64 11.80 -13.87 6.79
CA GLY A 64 12.50 -13.97 5.50
C GLY A 64 14.02 -13.77 5.56
N LYS A 65 14.67 -14.00 6.72
CA LYS A 65 16.10 -13.71 6.93
C LYS A 65 17.04 -14.31 5.88
N SER A 66 16.73 -15.51 5.38
CA SER A 66 17.54 -16.20 4.36
C SER A 66 17.54 -15.51 2.98
N ILE A 67 16.50 -14.72 2.69
CA ILE A 67 16.32 -14.03 1.41
C ILE A 67 16.47 -12.51 1.50
N ALA A 68 16.76 -11.98 2.70
CA ALA A 68 16.94 -10.56 2.93
C ALA A 68 18.09 -9.98 2.09
N ASN A 69 17.92 -8.76 1.60
CA ASN A 69 18.89 -8.02 0.76
C ASN A 69 19.27 -8.70 -0.57
N ARG A 70 18.45 -9.65 -1.04
CA ARG A 70 18.66 -10.35 -2.32
C ARG A 70 17.72 -9.90 -3.43
N ASN A 71 16.80 -8.98 -3.15
CA ASN A 71 15.77 -8.50 -4.10
C ASN A 71 14.92 -9.63 -4.73
N ILE A 72 14.61 -10.67 -3.94
CA ILE A 72 13.81 -11.83 -4.37
C ILE A 72 12.55 -12.05 -3.52
N ALA A 73 12.27 -11.18 -2.55
CA ALA A 73 11.09 -11.28 -1.71
C ALA A 73 9.84 -10.84 -2.49
N ASN A 74 8.73 -11.57 -2.33
CA ASN A 74 7.45 -11.18 -2.90
C ASN A 74 6.80 -10.07 -2.05
N PRO A 75 6.57 -8.85 -2.59
CA PRO A 75 6.02 -7.74 -1.83
C PRO A 75 4.49 -7.79 -1.67
N THR A 76 3.80 -8.70 -2.35
CA THR A 76 2.34 -8.70 -2.50
C THR A 76 1.61 -8.70 -1.16
N ALA A 77 1.97 -9.59 -0.22
CA ALA A 77 1.35 -9.64 1.10
C ALA A 77 1.46 -8.31 1.86
N ALA A 78 2.63 -7.66 1.80
CA ALA A 78 2.85 -6.38 2.47
C ALA A 78 2.05 -5.24 1.83
N LEU A 79 1.97 -5.22 0.50
CA LEU A 79 1.17 -4.23 -0.24
C LEU A 79 -0.33 -4.40 0.03
N LEU A 80 -0.83 -5.64 0.08
CA LEU A 80 -2.22 -5.92 0.43
C LEU A 80 -2.53 -5.55 1.89
N ALA A 81 -1.61 -5.79 2.81
CA ALA A 81 -1.76 -5.34 4.20
C ALA A 81 -1.83 -3.81 4.28
N ALA A 82 -1.03 -3.09 3.48
CA ALA A 82 -1.14 -1.64 3.36
C ALA A 82 -2.49 -1.20 2.76
N CYS A 83 -3.05 -1.94 1.79
CA CYS A 83 -4.41 -1.67 1.28
C CYS A 83 -5.46 -1.82 2.38
N MET A 84 -5.40 -2.89 3.19
CA MET A 84 -6.30 -3.08 4.33
C MET A 84 -6.18 -1.94 5.35
N MET A 85 -4.97 -1.43 5.57
CA MET A 85 -4.74 -0.27 6.43
C MET A 85 -5.42 0.98 5.86
N LEU A 86 -5.28 1.26 4.55
CA LEU A 86 -5.92 2.40 3.91
C LEU A 86 -7.45 2.30 3.98
N ASP A 87 -8.01 1.10 3.82
CA ASP A 87 -9.43 0.84 4.03
C ASP A 87 -9.87 1.14 5.46
N HIS A 88 -9.07 0.74 6.46
CA HIS A 88 -9.33 1.01 7.86
C HIS A 88 -9.31 2.52 8.18
N LEU A 89 -8.38 3.27 7.55
CA LEU A 89 -8.31 4.74 7.63
C LEU A 89 -9.41 5.45 6.84
N ARG A 90 -10.29 4.70 6.15
CA ARG A 90 -11.34 5.20 5.25
C ARG A 90 -10.81 6.04 4.09
N TRP A 91 -9.57 5.81 3.66
CA TRP A 91 -8.98 6.43 2.47
C TRP A 91 -9.31 5.61 1.23
N ALA A 92 -10.62 5.43 0.99
CA ALA A 92 -11.19 4.53 -0.01
C ALA A 92 -10.85 4.88 -1.47
N GLY A 93 -10.40 6.11 -1.74
CA GLY A 93 -9.92 6.51 -3.07
C GLY A 93 -8.56 5.89 -3.45
N LEU A 94 -7.78 5.44 -2.44
CA LEU A 94 -6.46 4.82 -2.62
C LEU A 94 -6.48 3.31 -2.32
N ALA A 95 -7.42 2.85 -1.51
CA ALA A 95 -7.63 1.43 -1.26
C ALA A 95 -8.31 0.76 -2.46
N TRP A 96 -7.73 -0.36 -2.90
CA TRP A 96 -8.13 -1.09 -4.10
C TRP A 96 -9.64 -1.42 -4.14
N GLY A 97 -10.34 -0.97 -5.19
CA GLY A 97 -11.64 -1.52 -5.59
C GLY A 97 -12.91 -0.85 -5.04
N ARG A 98 -12.83 0.10 -4.10
CA ARG A 98 -14.04 0.82 -3.61
C ARG A 98 -14.59 1.90 -4.55
N GLY A 99 -13.89 2.21 -5.64
CA GLY A 99 -14.35 3.14 -6.67
C GLY A 99 -15.36 2.59 -7.68
N LEU A 100 -15.67 1.28 -7.67
CA LEU A 100 -16.50 0.64 -8.69
C LEU A 100 -17.87 0.13 -8.19
N HIS A 101 -18.11 0.15 -6.87
CA HIS A 101 -19.43 -0.13 -6.29
C HIS A 101 -19.99 1.13 -5.65
N GLY A 102 -20.68 1.93 -6.46
CA GLY A 102 -21.37 3.14 -6.01
C GLY A 102 -22.48 2.85 -5.00
N GLY A 103 -22.62 3.76 -4.03
CA GLY A 103 -23.77 3.82 -3.13
C GLY A 103 -23.43 4.30 -1.73
N GLY A 104 -23.25 5.61 -1.56
CA GLY A 104 -23.13 6.21 -0.23
C GLY A 104 -22.44 7.56 -0.27
N ALA A 105 -23.23 8.63 -0.27
CA ALA A 105 -22.78 10.01 -0.29
C ALA A 105 -21.84 10.34 0.89
N TYR A 106 -20.63 10.82 0.58
CA TYR A 106 -19.79 11.56 1.53
C TYR A 106 -20.18 13.05 1.45
N THR A 107 -21.38 13.40 1.89
CA THR A 107 -21.68 14.77 2.29
C THR A 107 -21.34 14.89 3.77
N GLY A 108 -20.11 15.30 4.08
CA GLY A 108 -19.66 15.45 5.47
C GLY A 108 -18.18 15.80 5.63
N GLY A 109 -17.83 17.02 5.24
CA GLY A 109 -16.79 17.85 5.88
C GLY A 109 -15.41 17.26 6.17
N ALA A 110 -14.56 17.20 5.14
CA ALA A 110 -13.14 17.58 5.18
C ALA A 110 -12.57 17.31 3.77
N GLY A 111 -12.61 18.33 2.91
CA GLY A 111 -12.01 18.24 1.59
C GLY A 111 -10.50 18.00 1.69
N PRO A 112 -9.89 17.27 0.74
CA PRO A 112 -8.43 17.22 0.64
C PRO A 112 -7.88 18.64 0.42
N PRO A 113 -6.70 18.99 0.96
CA PRO A 113 -6.10 20.29 0.74
C PRO A 113 -5.93 20.54 -0.76
N ALA A 114 -6.44 21.69 -1.22
CA ALA A 114 -6.26 22.17 -2.58
C ALA A 114 -4.76 22.29 -2.88
N GLY A 115 -4.23 21.41 -3.74
CA GLY A 115 -2.81 21.47 -4.12
C GLY A 115 -2.22 20.24 -4.82
N ALA A 116 -2.88 19.07 -4.79
CA ALA A 116 -2.37 17.89 -5.49
C ALA A 116 -2.84 17.87 -6.97
N GLY A 117 -2.29 18.79 -7.76
CA GLY A 117 -2.36 18.70 -9.22
C GLY A 117 -1.50 17.55 -9.73
N LEU A 118 -2.10 16.36 -9.86
CA LEU A 118 -1.55 15.26 -10.65
C LEU A 118 -2.65 14.76 -11.57
N THR A 119 -2.87 15.50 -12.65
CA THR A 119 -3.69 15.07 -13.79
C THR A 119 -2.99 13.89 -14.47
N TRP A 120 -3.39 12.67 -14.12
CA TRP A 120 -3.07 11.49 -14.92
C TRP A 120 -3.90 11.53 -16.20
N GLY A 121 -3.25 11.92 -17.31
CA GLY A 121 -3.84 11.98 -18.63
C GLY A 121 -4.35 10.61 -19.09
N ARG A 122 -5.64 10.55 -19.39
CA ARG A 122 -6.28 9.47 -20.15
C ARG A 122 -7.13 10.11 -21.26
N GLY A 123 -6.88 9.72 -22.51
CA GLY A 123 -7.69 10.10 -23.68
C GLY A 123 -6.81 10.39 -24.89
N LEU A 124 -6.35 9.37 -25.62
CA LEU A 124 -7.03 8.72 -26.75
C LEU A 124 -6.95 9.53 -28.06
N HIS A 125 -6.41 8.83 -29.06
CA HIS A 125 -6.44 9.09 -30.50
C HIS A 125 -7.69 9.82 -31.02
N GLY A 126 -7.46 10.75 -31.97
CA GLY A 126 -8.25 10.80 -33.20
C GLY A 126 -8.97 12.10 -33.55
N ARG A 127 -8.46 12.75 -34.62
CA ARG A 127 -9.12 13.65 -35.59
C ARG A 127 -9.43 15.11 -35.19
N GLY A 128 -8.57 16.01 -35.69
CA GLY A 128 -8.90 16.92 -36.79
C GLY A 128 -9.69 18.22 -36.50
N GLY A 129 -9.10 19.36 -36.88
CA GLY A 129 -9.86 20.48 -37.47
C GLY A 129 -9.94 21.81 -36.72
N ALA A 130 -8.88 22.60 -36.86
CA ALA A 130 -8.87 24.03 -37.24
C ALA A 130 -9.56 25.15 -36.39
N THR A 131 -8.81 26.26 -36.33
CA THR A 131 -9.17 27.68 -36.04
C THR A 131 -9.41 28.03 -34.56
N GLY A 132 -8.84 29.06 -33.93
CA GLY A 132 -7.99 30.18 -34.34
C GLY A 132 -8.29 31.40 -33.45
N ARG A 133 -7.25 32.15 -33.04
CA ARG A 133 -7.24 33.45 -32.30
C ARG A 133 -7.50 33.36 -30.79
N GLY A 134 -6.83 34.05 -29.88
CA GLY A 134 -5.68 34.97 -29.85
C GLY A 134 -5.20 34.99 -28.38
N GLY A 135 -3.93 35.13 -28.06
CA GLY A 135 -3.21 36.40 -28.04
C GLY A 135 -3.17 36.96 -26.61
N ALA A 136 -1.95 37.14 -26.09
CA ALA A 136 -1.52 38.03 -25.01
C ALA A 136 -0.81 37.34 -23.83
N TYR A 137 0.44 36.98 -24.10
CA TYR A 137 1.54 36.94 -23.14
C TYR A 137 1.88 38.39 -22.79
N THR A 138 1.72 38.76 -21.53
CA THR A 138 2.39 39.92 -20.94
C THR A 138 3.11 39.48 -19.69
N GLY A 139 4.43 39.32 -19.82
CA GLY A 139 5.32 39.22 -18.68
C GLY A 139 5.36 40.52 -17.90
N ARG A 140 5.57 40.41 -16.59
CA ARG A 140 6.24 41.45 -15.82
C ARG A 140 7.12 40.76 -14.80
N GLY A 141 8.41 40.70 -15.12
CA GLY A 141 9.44 40.38 -14.15
C GLY A 141 9.60 41.52 -13.16
N TYR A 142 9.94 41.16 -11.93
CA TYR A 142 10.71 42.02 -11.05
C TYR A 142 12.04 41.32 -10.79
N THR A 143 13.06 41.86 -11.44
CA THR A 143 14.47 41.67 -11.15
C THR A 143 14.81 42.36 -9.83
N GLY A 144 15.58 41.68 -8.98
CA GLY A 144 16.21 42.26 -7.79
C GLY A 144 17.28 41.30 -7.28
N GLY A 145 18.42 41.28 -7.98
CA GLY A 145 19.60 40.51 -7.58
C GLY A 145 20.51 41.28 -6.62
N ALA A 146 21.21 40.54 -5.77
CA ALA A 146 22.48 40.95 -5.15
C ALA A 146 23.27 39.73 -4.64
N GLY A 147 23.92 39.03 -5.57
CA GLY A 147 25.35 38.64 -5.51
C GLY A 147 25.91 37.63 -4.49
N PRO A 148 27.10 37.04 -4.79
CA PRO A 148 27.54 35.72 -4.30
C PRO A 148 28.82 35.76 -3.43
N ARG A 149 29.14 34.64 -2.75
CA ARG A 149 30.45 34.20 -2.19
C ARG A 149 30.17 32.83 -1.54
N GLY A 150 30.85 31.72 -1.73
CA GLY A 150 32.16 31.40 -2.31
C GLY A 150 32.77 30.27 -1.46
N GLY A 151 33.00 29.10 -2.06
CA GLY A 151 34.18 28.23 -1.83
C GLY A 151 34.39 27.47 -0.50
N ALA A 152 34.58 26.15 -0.68
CA ALA A 152 35.61 25.29 -0.08
C ALA A 152 35.40 24.67 1.33
N GLY A 153 35.72 23.38 1.43
CA GLY A 153 36.10 22.75 2.70
C GLY A 153 35.86 21.25 2.83
N LEU A 154 36.75 20.42 2.26
CA LEU A 154 36.96 19.04 2.67
C LEU A 154 37.17 18.94 4.19
N LYS A 155 36.65 17.89 4.85
CA LYS A 155 37.39 17.16 5.90
C LYS A 155 36.96 15.68 5.95
N ARG A 156 37.92 14.82 5.60
CA ARG A 156 37.99 13.40 5.96
C ARG A 156 38.41 13.23 7.42
N GLU A 157 38.22 12.00 7.90
CA GLU A 157 38.92 11.25 8.96
C GLU A 157 38.30 11.11 10.35
N GLY A 158 38.37 9.86 10.84
CA GLY A 158 38.13 9.47 12.22
C GLY A 158 37.81 7.97 12.41
N ARG A 159 38.77 7.08 12.13
CA ARG A 159 38.75 5.68 12.61
C ARG A 159 38.92 5.67 14.14
N GLY A 160 38.31 4.70 14.83
CA GLY A 160 38.62 4.36 16.21
C GLY A 160 38.20 2.93 16.51
N HIS A 161 39.18 2.03 16.55
CA HIS A 161 39.09 0.70 17.13
C HIS A 161 38.85 0.80 18.64
N LEU A 162 37.93 0.00 19.17
CA LEU A 162 38.06 -0.81 20.39
C LEU A 162 37.13 -2.03 20.27
#